data_AF-A0A7V0NRX3-F1
#
_entry.id   AF-A0A7V0NRX3-F1
#
_cell.length_a   1.000
_cell.length_b   1.000
_cell.length_c   1.000
_cell.angle_alpha   90.00
_cell.angle_beta   90.00
_cell.angle_gamma   90.00
#
_symmetry.space_group_name_H-M   'P 1'
#
loop_
_entity.id
_entity.type
_entity.pdbx_description
1 polymer ?
#
loop_
_entity_poly.entity_id
_entity_poly.type
_entity_poly.pdbx_seq_one_letter_code
_entity_poly.pdbx_strand_id
1 'polypeptide(L)'
;MKIGVEGIAKIGEAKLSSDAITFAKKIEKLRKKLMASWYIFKEGDMSRQELIQETKPVRLAIEKHLESYKDSQEKCVRTLSRKLLKQLDNLFTFIFHEGVEPINNLAERGIRPAVQWRKICFGNRSDNGAVLTSRLLTATRTCWLQKRNPLEFLVDAVTAFRSSIPTPSLL
;
A
#
# COMPACT_ATOMS: atom_id res chain seq x y z
N MET A 1 52.74 -21.61 8.32
CA MET A 1 51.51 -21.57 9.14
C MET A 1 50.91 -20.17 9.02
N LYS A 2 50.01 -19.95 8.04
CA LYS A 2 49.34 -18.65 7.84
C LYS A 2 48.07 -18.65 8.67
N ILE A 3 48.02 -17.80 9.69
CA ILE A 3 46.85 -17.61 10.53
C ILE A 3 45.84 -16.84 9.67
N GLY A 4 44.76 -17.52 9.27
CA GLY A 4 43.65 -16.91 8.56
C GLY A 4 42.95 -15.93 9.49
N VAL A 5 43.05 -14.64 9.18
CA VAL A 5 42.32 -13.60 9.91
C VAL A 5 40.88 -13.66 9.41
N GLU A 6 40.03 -14.40 10.12
CA GLU A 6 38.58 -14.31 9.92
C GLU A 6 38.15 -12.88 10.23
N GLY A 7 37.67 -12.17 9.20
CA GLY A 7 37.24 -10.79 9.32
C GLY A 7 36.15 -10.64 10.38
N ILE A 8 36.41 -9.78 11.36
CA ILE A 8 35.47 -9.37 12.39
C ILE A 8 34.24 -8.76 11.71
N ALA A 9 33.07 -9.35 11.90
CA ALA A 9 31.81 -8.76 11.46
C ALA A 9 31.63 -7.36 12.10
N LYS A 10 31.32 -6.35 11.29
CA LYS A 10 31.04 -4.98 11.78
C LYS A 10 29.94 -5.03 12.84
N ILE A 11 30.19 -4.40 13.99
CA ILE A 11 29.23 -4.24 15.09
C ILE A 11 27.97 -3.55 14.54
N GLY A 12 26.83 -4.26 14.57
CA GLY A 12 25.52 -3.73 14.17
C GLY A 12 24.88 -4.35 12.93
N GLU A 13 25.58 -5.19 12.16
CA GLU A 13 24.95 -5.93 11.06
C GLU A 13 24.31 -7.23 11.59
N ALA A 14 22.99 -7.22 11.77
CA ALA A 14 22.24 -8.45 11.90
C ALA A 14 22.39 -9.22 10.58
N LYS A 15 23.28 -10.22 10.56
CA LYS A 15 23.44 -11.13 9.44
C LYS A 15 22.12 -11.90 9.31
N LEU A 16 21.26 -11.48 8.37
CA LEU A 16 20.04 -12.21 8.03
C LEU A 16 20.41 -13.67 7.79
N SER A 17 19.67 -14.59 8.41
CA SER A 17 19.97 -16.01 8.22
C SER A 17 19.78 -16.44 6.78
N SER A 18 20.42 -17.54 6.41
CA SER A 18 20.27 -18.15 5.09
C SER A 18 18.80 -18.43 4.75
N ASP A 19 17.99 -18.78 5.75
CA ASP A 19 16.56 -19.02 5.62
C ASP A 19 15.80 -17.74 5.25
N ALA A 20 16.09 -16.62 5.94
CA ALA A 20 15.49 -15.32 5.65
C ALA A 20 15.86 -14.80 4.25
N ILE A 21 17.11 -15.01 3.82
CA ILE A 21 17.56 -14.65 2.47
C ILE A 21 16.84 -15.49 1.41
N THR A 22 16.71 -16.80 1.65
CA THR A 22 16.03 -17.73 0.73
C THR A 22 14.56 -17.39 0.59
N PHE A 23 13.90 -17.12 1.71
CA PHE A 23 12.51 -16.64 1.75
C PHE A 23 12.33 -15.38 0.90
N ALA A 24 13.16 -14.36 1.14
CA ALA A 24 13.05 -13.06 0.48
C ALA A 24 13.27 -13.18 -1.04
N LYS A 25 14.32 -13.91 -1.47
CA LYS A 25 14.62 -14.13 -2.89
C LYS A 25 13.48 -14.82 -3.62
N LYS A 26 12.85 -15.82 -3.00
CA LYS A 26 11.74 -16.55 -3.61
C LYS A 26 10.49 -15.68 -3.74
N ILE A 27 10.12 -14.95 -2.69
CA ILE A 27 9.00 -13.99 -2.73
C ILE A 27 9.25 -12.90 -3.77
N GLU A 28 10.45 -12.35 -3.84
CA GLU A 28 10.81 -11.32 -4.82
C GLU A 28 10.65 -11.84 -6.26
N LYS A 29 11.16 -13.06 -6.54
CA LYS A 29 11.02 -13.70 -7.85
C LYS A 29 9.55 -13.88 -8.24
N LEU A 30 8.72 -14.38 -7.33
CA LEU A 30 7.29 -14.58 -7.58
C LEU A 30 6.56 -13.25 -7.79
N ARG A 31 6.86 -12.24 -6.97
CA ARG A 31 6.32 -10.88 -7.12
C ARG A 31 6.67 -10.29 -8.49
N LYS A 32 7.93 -10.40 -8.94
CA LYS A 32 8.36 -9.91 -10.26
C LYS A 32 7.58 -10.58 -11.39
N LYS A 33 7.38 -11.90 -11.32
CA LYS A 33 6.56 -12.63 -12.31
C LYS A 33 5.11 -12.13 -12.32
N LEU A 34 4.51 -11.94 -11.15
CA LEU A 34 3.14 -11.41 -11.03
C LEU A 34 3.01 -10.00 -11.62
N MET A 35 3.98 -9.13 -11.33
CA MET A 35 3.97 -7.75 -11.85
C MET A 35 4.20 -7.69 -13.36
N ALA A 36 4.98 -8.60 -13.93
CA ALA A 36 5.16 -8.65 -15.38
C ALA A 36 3.82 -8.90 -16.10
N SER A 37 3.04 -9.90 -15.63
CA SER A 37 1.68 -10.14 -16.17
C SER A 37 0.76 -8.93 -16.01
N TRP A 38 0.84 -8.23 -14.87
CA TRP A 38 0.07 -7.01 -14.64
C TRP A 38 0.40 -5.89 -15.64
N TYR A 39 1.68 -5.66 -15.94
CA TYR A 39 2.06 -4.60 -16.86
C TYR A 39 1.64 -4.90 -18.31
N ILE A 40 1.72 -6.17 -18.75
CA ILE A 40 1.18 -6.60 -20.05
C ILE A 40 -0.33 -6.33 -20.13
N PHE A 41 -1.07 -6.65 -19.05
CA PHE A 41 -2.50 -6.30 -18.95
C PHE A 41 -2.75 -4.79 -19.01
N LYS A 42 -1.91 -3.97 -18.36
CA LYS A 42 -2.06 -2.51 -18.36
C LYS A 42 -1.76 -1.87 -19.71
N GLU A 43 -0.90 -2.47 -20.52
CA GLU A 43 -0.58 -2.00 -21.87
C GLU A 43 -1.69 -2.35 -22.89
N GLY A 44 -2.63 -3.23 -22.52
CA GLY A 44 -3.79 -3.60 -23.33
C GLY A 44 -3.64 -4.92 -24.09
N ASP A 45 -2.51 -5.61 -23.92
CA ASP A 45 -2.17 -6.85 -24.63
C ASP A 45 -2.77 -8.12 -23.98
N MET A 46 -3.56 -7.97 -22.92
CA MET A 46 -4.15 -9.07 -22.16
C MET A 46 -5.49 -8.65 -21.58
N SER A 47 -6.51 -9.51 -21.70
CA SER A 47 -7.80 -9.32 -21.04
C SER A 47 -7.72 -9.60 -19.54
N ARG A 48 -8.71 -9.11 -18.77
CA ARG A 48 -8.75 -9.37 -17.32
C ARG A 48 -8.94 -10.86 -17.00
N GLN A 49 -9.69 -11.60 -17.81
CA GLN A 49 -9.88 -13.04 -17.62
C GLN A 49 -8.56 -13.79 -17.82
N GLU A 50 -7.79 -13.45 -18.85
CA GLU A 50 -6.45 -14.00 -19.08
C GLU A 50 -5.52 -13.67 -17.93
N LEU A 51 -5.50 -12.41 -17.44
CA LEU A 51 -4.71 -12.01 -16.28
C LEU A 51 -5.04 -12.88 -15.04
N ILE A 52 -6.33 -13.11 -14.77
CA ILE A 52 -6.76 -13.93 -13.63
C ILE A 52 -6.24 -15.37 -13.74
N GLN A 53 -6.31 -15.96 -14.94
CA GLN A 53 -5.87 -17.34 -15.18
C GLN A 53 -4.34 -17.46 -15.18
N GLU A 54 -3.63 -16.61 -15.92
CA GLU A 54 -2.16 -16.58 -16.00
C GLU A 54 -1.51 -16.34 -14.65
N THR A 55 -2.12 -15.51 -13.80
CA THR A 55 -1.58 -15.23 -12.47
C THR A 55 -1.93 -16.29 -11.43
N LYS A 56 -2.88 -17.21 -11.70
CA LYS A 56 -3.30 -18.23 -10.72
C LYS A 56 -2.13 -19.09 -10.19
N PRO A 57 -1.21 -19.62 -11.04
CA PRO A 57 -0.10 -20.43 -10.55
C PRO A 57 0.88 -19.64 -9.67
N VAL A 58 1.16 -18.38 -10.01
CA VAL A 58 2.08 -17.55 -9.20
C VAL A 58 1.45 -17.15 -7.87
N ARG A 59 0.13 -16.89 -7.82
CA ARG A 59 -0.59 -16.62 -6.56
C ARG A 59 -0.56 -17.82 -5.62
N LEU A 60 -0.85 -19.02 -6.12
CA LEU A 60 -0.75 -20.26 -5.34
C LEU A 60 0.69 -20.54 -4.89
N ALA A 61 1.68 -20.24 -5.73
CA ALA A 61 3.09 -20.39 -5.35
C ALA A 61 3.50 -19.41 -4.25
N ILE A 62 2.96 -18.18 -4.25
CA ILE A 62 3.16 -17.21 -3.15
C ILE A 62 2.54 -17.76 -1.88
N GLU A 63 1.26 -18.14 -1.91
CA GLU A 63 0.55 -18.69 -0.75
C GLU A 63 1.27 -19.89 -0.13
N LYS A 64 1.61 -20.89 -0.95
CA LYS A 64 2.33 -22.09 -0.50
C LYS A 64 3.69 -21.74 0.12
N HIS A 65 4.40 -20.78 -0.45
CA HIS A 65 5.68 -20.33 0.09
C HIS A 65 5.51 -19.55 1.39
N LEU A 66 4.45 -18.76 1.57
CA LEU A 66 4.19 -18.11 2.84
C LEU A 66 3.79 -19.14 3.92
N GLU A 67 2.97 -20.13 3.58
CA GLU A 67 2.58 -21.23 4.48
C GLU A 67 3.79 -22.01 5.00
N SER A 68 4.76 -22.35 4.14
CA SER A 68 5.95 -23.09 4.57
C SER A 68 6.85 -22.32 5.54
N TYR A 69 6.65 -21.00 5.66
CA TYR A 69 7.43 -20.11 6.50
C TYR A 69 6.64 -19.53 7.69
N LYS A 70 5.38 -19.92 7.87
CA LYS A 70 4.53 -19.42 8.96
C LYS A 70 5.02 -19.81 10.36
N ASP A 71 5.87 -20.84 10.45
CA ASP A 71 6.48 -21.34 11.69
C ASP A 71 8.01 -21.36 11.62
N SER A 72 8.61 -20.57 10.70
CA SER A 72 10.07 -20.41 10.62
C SER A 72 10.65 -19.99 11.96
N GLN A 73 11.85 -20.45 12.30
CA GLN A 73 12.56 -20.06 13.53
C GLN A 73 12.88 -18.56 13.52
N GLU A 74 13.09 -17.97 12.34
CA GLU A 74 13.33 -16.55 12.16
C GLU A 74 12.08 -15.71 12.44
N LYS A 75 12.15 -14.90 13.50
CA LYS A 75 11.01 -14.07 13.94
C LYS A 75 10.50 -13.13 12.84
N CYS A 76 11.40 -12.50 12.08
CA CYS A 76 11.03 -11.56 11.02
C CYS A 76 10.28 -12.25 9.88
N VAL A 77 10.79 -13.41 9.42
CA VAL A 77 10.20 -14.21 8.34
C VAL A 77 8.84 -14.76 8.76
N ARG A 78 8.77 -15.33 9.97
CA ARG A 78 7.54 -15.84 10.56
C ARG A 78 6.46 -14.76 10.65
N THR A 79 6.83 -13.59 11.17
CA THR A 79 5.90 -12.46 11.34
C THR A 79 5.39 -11.96 10.00
N LEU A 80 6.28 -11.79 9.03
CA LEU A 80 5.90 -11.34 7.69
C LEU A 80 5.00 -12.35 6.99
N SER A 81 5.35 -13.64 7.04
CA SER A 81 4.57 -14.71 6.42
C SER A 81 3.14 -14.76 6.97
N ARG A 82 2.98 -14.75 8.31
CA ARG A 82 1.66 -14.72 8.96
C ARG A 82 0.86 -13.45 8.60
N LYS A 83 1.51 -12.28 8.56
CA LYS A 83 0.85 -11.02 8.17
C LYS A 83 0.35 -11.05 6.73
N LEU A 84 1.16 -11.55 5.80
CA LEU A 84 0.80 -11.65 4.39
C LEU A 84 -0.30 -12.70 4.15
N LEU A 85 -0.23 -13.86 4.82
CA LEU A 85 -1.29 -14.87 4.78
C LEU A 85 -2.63 -14.31 5.29
N LYS A 86 -2.62 -13.53 6.38
CA LYS A 86 -3.83 -12.86 6.88
C LYS A 86 -4.44 -11.89 5.88
N GLN A 87 -3.67 -11.40 4.92
CA GLN A 87 -4.11 -10.42 3.91
C GLN A 87 -4.06 -10.99 2.50
N LEU A 88 -4.02 -12.32 2.36
CA LEU A 88 -3.77 -12.97 1.07
C LEU A 88 -4.77 -12.54 -0.01
N ASP A 89 -6.06 -12.50 0.33
CA ASP A 89 -7.11 -12.05 -0.60
C ASP A 89 -6.91 -10.59 -1.02
N ASN A 90 -6.51 -9.73 -0.08
CA ASN A 90 -6.27 -8.30 -0.30
C ASN A 90 -4.99 -8.03 -1.11
N LEU A 91 -4.00 -8.93 -1.10
CA LEU A 91 -2.76 -8.78 -1.86
C LEU A 91 -2.99 -8.84 -3.38
N PHE A 92 -4.09 -9.48 -3.80
CA PHE A 92 -4.37 -9.76 -5.20
C PHE A 92 -5.58 -8.98 -5.75
N THR A 93 -6.21 -8.10 -4.97
CA THR A 93 -7.42 -7.35 -5.35
C THR A 93 -7.30 -6.65 -6.71
N PHE A 94 -6.13 -6.09 -7.03
CA PHE A 94 -5.86 -5.39 -8.30
C PHE A 94 -6.06 -6.27 -9.54
N ILE A 95 -5.88 -7.59 -9.40
CA ILE A 95 -6.07 -8.57 -10.49
C ILE A 95 -7.55 -8.75 -10.81
N PHE A 96 -8.41 -8.64 -9.81
CA PHE A 96 -9.84 -8.94 -9.93
C PHE A 96 -10.69 -7.70 -10.20
N HIS A 97 -10.27 -6.53 -9.70
CA HIS A 97 -11.07 -5.31 -9.75
C HIS A 97 -10.42 -4.24 -10.62
N GLU A 98 -11.26 -3.57 -11.41
CA GLU A 98 -10.85 -2.40 -12.19
C GLU A 98 -10.56 -1.20 -11.27
N GLY A 99 -9.63 -0.35 -11.68
CA GLY A 99 -9.25 0.86 -10.95
C GLY A 99 -8.38 0.64 -9.70
N VAL A 100 -8.15 -0.61 -9.30
CA VAL A 100 -7.27 -0.94 -8.17
C VAL A 100 -5.84 -1.15 -8.70
N GLU A 101 -4.89 -0.38 -8.15
CA GLU A 101 -3.46 -0.50 -8.48
C GLU A 101 -2.77 -1.53 -7.56
N PRO A 102 -1.71 -2.24 -8.02
CA PRO A 102 -0.97 -3.23 -7.22
C PRO A 102 -0.15 -2.61 -6.08
N ILE A 103 -0.05 -1.27 -6.05
CA ILE A 103 0.78 -0.51 -5.12
C ILE A 103 -0.08 0.52 -4.39
N ASN A 104 0.25 0.75 -3.13
CA ASN A 104 -0.49 1.63 -2.24
C ASN A 104 -0.25 3.13 -2.48
N ASN A 105 0.40 3.50 -3.59
CA ASN A 105 0.84 4.87 -3.87
C ASN A 105 -0.31 5.89 -3.83
N LEU A 106 -1.51 5.50 -4.28
CA LEU A 106 -2.66 6.40 -4.27
C LEU A 106 -3.11 6.73 -2.84
N ALA A 107 -3.20 5.73 -1.96
CA ALA A 107 -3.59 5.94 -0.58
C ALA A 107 -2.48 6.65 0.21
N GLU A 108 -1.21 6.28 0.00
CA GLU A 108 -0.07 6.96 0.62
C GLU A 108 0.00 8.44 0.24
N ARG A 109 -0.20 8.76 -1.06
CA ARG A 109 -0.31 10.16 -1.50
C ARG A 109 -1.54 10.85 -0.91
N GLY A 110 -2.63 10.13 -0.72
CA GLY A 110 -3.86 10.66 -0.12
C GLY A 110 -3.69 11.06 1.34
N ILE A 111 -2.99 10.24 2.15
CA ILE A 111 -2.80 10.50 3.59
C ILE A 111 -1.62 11.43 3.89
N ARG A 112 -0.63 11.52 2.98
CA ARG A 112 0.60 12.31 3.19
C ARG A 112 0.35 13.77 3.59
N PRO A 113 -0.58 14.53 2.97
CA PRO A 113 -0.88 15.90 3.39
C PRO A 113 -1.32 15.97 4.86
N ALA A 114 -2.16 15.04 5.31
CA ALA A 114 -2.63 14.98 6.70
C ALA A 114 -1.48 14.71 7.68
N VAL A 115 -0.58 13.78 7.33
CA VAL A 115 0.59 13.44 8.14
C VAL A 115 1.56 14.62 8.23
N GLN A 116 1.84 15.27 7.11
CA GLN A 116 2.72 16.44 7.06
C GLN A 116 2.13 17.59 7.88
N TRP A 117 0.84 17.88 7.70
CA TRP A 117 0.13 18.89 8.48
C TRP A 117 0.21 18.61 9.99
N ARG A 118 -0.09 17.39 10.43
CA ARG A 118 0.02 17.01 11.85
C ARG A 118 1.44 17.21 12.39
N LYS A 119 2.46 16.86 11.59
CA LYS A 119 3.86 16.98 12.00
C LYS A 119 4.31 18.44 12.13
N ILE A 120 3.91 19.29 11.18
CA ILE A 120 4.33 20.70 11.13
C ILE A 120 3.52 21.58 12.07
N CYS A 121 2.20 21.34 12.16
CA CYS A 121 1.26 22.17 12.92
C CYS A 121 0.91 21.59 14.30
N PHE A 122 1.58 20.52 14.73
CA PHE A 122 1.32 19.79 15.99
C PHE A 122 -0.08 19.17 16.14
N GLY A 123 -0.84 19.08 15.04
CA GLY A 123 -2.16 18.44 15.01
C GLY A 123 -3.25 19.25 15.69
N ASN A 124 -4.30 18.56 16.13
CA ASN A 124 -5.48 19.17 16.75
C ASN A 124 -5.41 19.08 18.28
N ARG A 125 -5.84 20.15 18.96
CA ARG A 125 -5.92 20.23 20.44
C ARG A 125 -7.32 19.98 21.00
N SER A 126 -8.31 19.71 20.14
CA SER A 126 -9.68 19.39 20.52
C SER A 126 -10.29 18.40 19.53
N ASP A 127 -11.29 17.65 19.99
CA ASP A 127 -12.02 16.70 19.15
C ASP A 127 -12.76 17.40 18.01
N ASN A 128 -13.35 18.57 18.28
CA ASN A 128 -14.00 19.39 17.26
C ASN A 128 -13.01 19.83 16.16
N GLY A 129 -11.78 20.21 16.54
CA GLY A 129 -10.72 20.54 15.59
C GLY A 129 -10.30 19.33 14.74
N ALA A 130 -10.23 18.15 15.38
CA ALA A 130 -9.94 16.89 14.68
C ALA A 130 -11.01 16.54 13.64
N VAL A 131 -12.29 16.69 13.98
CA VAL A 131 -13.42 16.48 13.05
C VAL A 131 -13.41 17.50 11.92
N LEU A 132 -13.15 18.78 12.20
CA LEU A 132 -13.05 19.80 11.16
C LEU A 132 -11.92 19.48 10.18
N THR A 133 -10.74 19.15 10.70
CA THR A 133 -9.57 18.81 9.90
C THR A 133 -9.84 17.60 9.01
N SER A 134 -10.46 16.53 9.55
CA SER A 134 -10.76 15.33 8.78
C SER A 134 -11.74 15.61 7.64
N ARG A 135 -12.75 16.47 7.86
CA ARG A 135 -13.70 16.91 6.84
C ARG A 135 -13.02 17.74 5.75
N LEU A 136 -12.18 18.71 6.12
CA LEU A 136 -11.45 19.55 5.16
C LEU A 136 -10.50 18.73 4.29
N LEU A 137 -9.74 17.81 4.89
CA LEU A 137 -8.86 16.91 4.15
C LEU A 137 -9.64 16.02 3.19
N THR A 138 -10.80 15.50 3.62
CA THR A 138 -11.69 14.70 2.77
C THR A 138 -12.20 15.50 1.59
N ALA A 139 -12.81 16.66 1.83
CA ALA A 139 -13.34 17.53 0.78
C ALA A 139 -12.26 17.94 -0.22
N THR A 140 -11.11 18.40 0.29
CA THR A 140 -9.98 18.81 -0.55
C THR A 140 -9.46 17.65 -1.40
N ARG A 141 -9.29 16.47 -0.80
CA ARG A 141 -8.78 15.30 -1.51
C ARG A 141 -9.75 14.82 -2.58
N THR A 142 -11.04 14.77 -2.29
CA THR A 142 -12.06 14.37 -3.27
C THR A 142 -12.13 15.37 -4.43
N CYS A 143 -12.08 16.69 -4.16
CA CYS A 143 -12.01 17.70 -5.21
C CYS A 143 -10.79 17.50 -6.12
N TRP A 144 -9.60 17.26 -5.55
CA TRP A 144 -8.41 16.97 -6.35
C TRP A 144 -8.53 15.72 -7.21
N LEU A 145 -9.12 14.64 -6.67
CA LEU A 145 -9.36 13.42 -7.45
C LEU A 145 -10.33 13.64 -8.61
N GLN A 146 -11.33 14.51 -8.42
CA GLN A 146 -12.31 14.91 -9.44
C GLN A 146 -11.81 16.04 -10.36
N LYS A 147 -10.57 16.52 -10.20
CA LYS A 147 -10.02 17.68 -10.94
C LYS A 147 -10.84 18.98 -10.74
N ARG A 148 -11.43 19.16 -9.57
CA ARG A 148 -12.17 20.37 -9.13
C ARG A 148 -11.30 21.23 -8.23
N ASN A 149 -11.51 22.55 -8.24
CA ASN A 149 -10.85 23.46 -7.31
C ASN A 149 -11.45 23.29 -5.90
N PRO A 150 -10.66 22.87 -4.90
CA PRO A 150 -11.17 22.64 -3.55
C PRO A 150 -11.59 23.94 -2.84
N LEU A 151 -10.93 25.08 -3.13
CA LEU A 151 -11.27 26.35 -2.50
C LEU A 151 -12.63 26.84 -3.00
N GLU A 152 -12.87 26.79 -4.31
CA GLU A 152 -14.18 27.13 -4.89
C GLU A 152 -15.29 26.26 -4.31
N PHE A 153 -15.08 24.93 -4.25
CA PHE A 153 -16.05 24.02 -3.63
C PHE A 153 -16.37 24.40 -2.17
N LEU A 154 -15.36 24.74 -1.37
CA LEU A 154 -15.56 25.14 0.02
C LEU A 154 -16.30 26.48 0.14
N VAL A 155 -15.98 27.44 -0.73
CA VAL A 155 -16.69 28.74 -0.79
C VAL A 155 -18.16 28.51 -1.15
N ASP A 156 -18.43 27.69 -2.16
CA ASP A 156 -19.80 27.36 -2.58
C ASP A 156 -20.56 26.65 -1.46
N ALA A 157 -19.93 25.67 -0.80
CA ALA A 157 -20.55 24.93 0.29
C ALA A 157 -20.90 25.83 1.49
N VAL A 158 -20.00 26.74 1.88
CA VAL A 158 -20.25 27.69 2.97
C VAL A 158 -21.32 28.73 2.57
N THR A 159 -21.27 29.22 1.34
CA THR A 159 -22.26 30.18 0.80
C THR A 159 -23.64 29.55 0.76
N ALA A 160 -23.75 28.31 0.29
CA ALA A 160 -24.98 27.55 0.25
C ALA A 160 -25.58 27.35 1.64
N PHE A 161 -24.75 26.91 2.60
CA PHE A 161 -25.16 26.75 3.99
C PHE A 161 -25.70 28.05 4.60
N ARG A 162 -24.99 29.17 4.41
CA ARG A 162 -25.40 30.49 4.93
C ARG A 162 -26.67 31.03 4.29
N SER A 163 -26.91 30.67 3.04
CA SER A 163 -28.09 31.11 2.28
C SER A 163 -29.27 30.15 2.41
N SER A 164 -29.14 29.07 3.20
CA SER A 164 -30.16 28.01 3.35
C SER A 164 -30.59 27.37 2.02
N ILE A 165 -29.66 27.24 1.07
CA ILE A 165 -29.87 26.55 -0.20
C ILE A 165 -29.13 25.20 -0.22
N PRO A 166 -29.48 24.28 -1.14
CA PRO A 166 -28.81 22.99 -1.23
C PRO A 166 -27.29 23.12 -1.42
N THR A 167 -26.53 22.37 -0.63
CA THR A 167 -25.06 22.34 -0.73
C THR A 167 -24.60 21.61 -1.99
N PRO A 168 -23.51 22.06 -2.64
CA PRO A 168 -22.95 21.37 -3.81
C PRO A 168 -22.54 19.95 -3.47
N SER A 169 -22.77 19.02 -4.41
CA SER A 169 -22.33 17.63 -4.22
C SER A 169 -20.81 17.53 -4.21
N LEU A 170 -20.30 16.75 -3.25
CA LEU A 170 -18.90 16.34 -3.22
C LEU A 170 -18.65 15.11 -4.11
N LEU A 171 -19.67 14.29 -4.40
CA LEU A 171 -19.59 13.07 -5.21
C LEU A 171 -20.27 13.23 -6.56
#